data_AF-A0A956UGT6-F1
#
_entry.id   AF-A0A956UGT6-F1
#
_cell.length_a   1.000
_cell.length_b   1.000
_cell.length_c   1.000
_cell.angle_alpha   90.00
_cell.angle_beta   90.00
_cell.angle_gamma   90.00
#
_symmetry.space_group_name_H-M   'P 1'
#
loop_
_entity.id
_entity.type
_entity.pdbx_description
1 polymer ?
#
loop_
_entity_poly.entity_id
_entity_poly.type
_entity_poly.pdbx_seq_one_letter_code
_entity_poly.pdbx_strand_id
1 'polypeptide(L)'
;LEGAGLALAGLASLVLAPLCGSIWGQAHRLRPRARSASRFVIAGNIAGMTGGVLLLVAGIHTFAEGSIVSFHLRDAARHAFGVGLVTMLILGMAQLIAPVFAMSRAEDRGPSLPERLPFWLLIGAVVLRVGAGIVRETSDMDLLHHTIALAGTMAWLALLLFAIAVAQAIRREPQMKALLAG
;
A
#
# COMPACT_ATOMS: atom_id res chain seq x y z
N LEU A 1 21.48 -20.94 5.38
CA LEU A 1 20.08 -20.99 5.91
C LEU A 1 19.29 -19.73 5.59
N GLU A 2 19.91 -18.55 5.62
CA GLU A 2 19.22 -17.27 5.38
C GLU A 2 18.50 -17.18 4.02
N GLY A 3 19.15 -17.63 2.93
CA GLY A 3 18.53 -17.63 1.59
C GLY A 3 17.25 -18.47 1.52
N ALA A 4 17.23 -19.64 2.16
CA ALA A 4 16.03 -20.48 2.25
C ALA A 4 14.91 -19.80 3.07
N GLY A 5 15.26 -19.11 4.16
CA GLY A 5 14.30 -18.34 4.95
C GLY A 5 13.65 -17.22 4.15
N LEU A 6 14.44 -16.46 3.39
CA LEU A 6 13.94 -15.42 2.49
C LEU A 6 13.05 -16.00 1.38
N ALA A 7 13.47 -17.11 0.77
CA ALA A 7 12.71 -17.78 -0.28
C ALA A 7 11.35 -18.27 0.21
N LEU A 8 11.31 -18.94 1.37
CA LEU A 8 10.06 -19.41 1.97
C LEU A 8 9.13 -18.25 2.37
N ALA A 9 9.67 -17.18 2.95
CA ALA A 9 8.89 -15.98 3.27
C ALA A 9 8.31 -15.31 2.02
N GLY A 10 9.11 -15.24 0.95
CA GLY A 10 8.68 -14.75 -0.35
C GLY A 10 7.55 -15.59 -0.95
N LEU A 11 7.70 -16.92 -0.93
CA LEU A 11 6.69 -17.85 -1.41
C LEU A 11 5.38 -17.77 -0.61
N ALA A 12 5.46 -17.72 0.72
CA ALA A 12 4.29 -17.56 1.57
C ALA A 12 3.52 -16.26 1.24
N SER A 13 4.24 -15.16 1.05
CA SER A 13 3.64 -13.86 0.71
C SER A 13 2.98 -13.86 -0.67
N LEU A 14 3.53 -14.60 -1.64
CA LEU A 14 2.98 -14.73 -2.98
C LEU A 14 1.67 -15.55 -3.00
N VAL A 15 1.58 -16.57 -2.16
CA VAL A 15 0.49 -17.56 -2.19
C VAL A 15 -0.68 -17.17 -1.29
N LEU A 16 -0.43 -16.55 -0.13
CA LEU A 16 -1.49 -16.26 0.86
C LEU A 16 -2.60 -15.34 0.31
N ALA A 17 -2.24 -14.26 -0.40
CA ALA A 17 -3.22 -13.30 -0.89
C ALA A 17 -4.19 -13.91 -1.95
N PRO A 18 -3.71 -14.65 -2.97
CA PRO A 18 -4.58 -15.42 -3.85
C PRO A 18 -5.45 -16.45 -3.12
N LEU A 19 -4.88 -17.24 -2.20
CA LEU A 19 -5.63 -18.27 -1.47
C LEU A 19 -6.77 -17.69 -0.65
N CYS A 20 -6.56 -16.53 -0.04
CA CYS A 20 -7.59 -15.81 0.72
C CYS A 20 -8.56 -15.02 -0.18
N GLY A 21 -8.40 -15.05 -1.51
CA GLY A 21 -9.22 -14.29 -2.46
C GLY A 21 -9.04 -12.77 -2.37
N SER A 22 -8.02 -12.26 -1.68
CA SER A 22 -7.87 -10.84 -1.33
C SER A 22 -7.45 -9.93 -2.50
N ILE A 23 -7.15 -10.51 -3.66
CA ILE A 23 -6.76 -9.78 -4.89
C ILE A 23 -7.84 -9.79 -5.99
N TRP A 24 -8.88 -10.61 -5.85
CA TRP A 24 -9.92 -10.82 -6.89
C TRP A 24 -11.30 -10.28 -6.47
N GLY A 25 -11.48 -9.96 -5.19
CA GLY A 25 -12.78 -9.58 -4.63
C GLY A 25 -13.31 -8.26 -5.20
N GLN A 26 -14.51 -8.30 -5.80
CA GLN A 26 -15.22 -7.08 -6.18
C GLN A 26 -16.11 -6.58 -5.04
N ALA A 27 -15.94 -5.30 -4.67
CA ALA A 27 -16.71 -4.60 -3.65
C ALA A 27 -18.15 -4.24 -4.09
N HIS A 28 -18.91 -5.21 -4.60
CA HIS A 28 -20.26 -4.99 -5.12
C HIS A 28 -21.27 -4.59 -4.02
N ARG A 29 -21.09 -5.11 -2.80
CA ARG A 29 -21.94 -4.80 -1.62
C ARG A 29 -21.66 -3.43 -1.00
N LEU A 30 -20.58 -2.76 -1.39
CA LEU A 30 -20.23 -1.43 -0.86
C LEU A 30 -20.90 -0.32 -1.69
N ARG A 31 -21.35 0.73 -1.00
CA ARG A 31 -21.84 1.97 -1.64
C ARG A 31 -20.74 2.62 -2.50
N PRO A 32 -21.09 3.41 -3.54
CA PRO A 32 -20.14 3.96 -4.50
C PRO A 32 -18.93 4.65 -3.89
N ARG A 33 -19.14 5.42 -2.82
CA ARG A 33 -18.07 6.13 -2.11
C ARG A 33 -17.12 5.20 -1.35
N ALA A 34 -17.63 4.13 -0.73
CA ALA A 34 -16.83 3.18 0.03
C ALA A 34 -16.01 2.23 -0.86
N ARG A 35 -16.34 2.12 -2.16
CA ARG A 35 -15.60 1.29 -3.13
C ARG A 35 -14.18 1.78 -3.42
N SER A 36 -13.85 3.05 -3.18
CA SER A 36 -12.45 3.50 -3.33
C SER A 36 -11.56 2.89 -2.27
N ALA A 37 -12.06 2.71 -1.04
CA ALA A 37 -11.28 2.16 0.05
C ALA A 37 -10.88 0.69 -0.19
N SER A 38 -11.72 -0.10 -0.85
CA SER A 38 -11.37 -1.49 -1.22
C SER A 38 -10.21 -1.56 -2.23
N ARG A 39 -9.99 -0.52 -3.03
CA ARG A 39 -8.85 -0.47 -3.97
C ARG A 39 -7.52 -0.44 -3.24
N PHE A 40 -7.44 0.26 -2.11
CA PHE A 40 -6.24 0.24 -1.26
C PHE A 40 -5.95 -1.16 -0.75
N VAL A 41 -6.99 -1.91 -0.34
CA VAL A 41 -6.82 -3.28 0.16
C VAL A 41 -6.30 -4.20 -0.94
N ILE A 42 -6.90 -4.17 -2.12
CA ILE A 42 -6.48 -4.98 -3.26
C ILE A 42 -5.05 -4.60 -3.68
N ALA A 43 -4.78 -3.31 -3.86
CA ALA A 43 -3.44 -2.82 -4.23
C ALA A 43 -2.38 -3.16 -3.19
N GLY A 44 -2.71 -3.08 -1.90
CA GLY A 44 -1.81 -3.47 -0.82
C GLY A 44 -1.47 -4.96 -0.87
N ASN A 45 -2.44 -5.83 -1.11
CA ASN A 45 -2.20 -7.27 -1.29
C ASN A 45 -1.33 -7.55 -2.53
N ILE A 46 -1.59 -6.87 -3.65
CA ILE A 46 -0.76 -6.97 -4.86
C ILE A 46 0.67 -6.52 -4.56
N ALA A 47 0.86 -5.42 -3.84
CA ALA A 47 2.20 -4.97 -3.43
C ALA A 47 2.89 -5.96 -2.49
N GLY A 48 2.13 -6.62 -1.59
CA GLY A 48 2.63 -7.72 -0.76
C GLY A 48 3.10 -8.91 -1.60
N MET A 49 2.36 -9.28 -2.65
CA MET A 49 2.80 -10.31 -3.59
C MET A 49 4.07 -9.89 -4.33
N THR A 50 4.16 -8.63 -4.79
CA THR A 50 5.37 -8.09 -5.41
C THR A 50 6.57 -8.16 -4.46
N GLY A 51 6.39 -7.77 -3.19
CA GLY A 51 7.41 -7.95 -2.15
C GLY A 51 7.80 -9.42 -1.96
N GLY A 52 6.83 -10.33 -2.04
CA GLY A 52 7.04 -11.77 -2.01
C GLY A 52 7.91 -12.28 -3.15
N VAL A 53 7.63 -11.86 -4.40
CA VAL A 53 8.45 -12.19 -5.57
C VAL A 53 9.89 -11.70 -5.38
N LEU A 54 10.07 -10.46 -4.93
CA LEU A 54 11.39 -9.87 -4.71
C LEU A 54 12.19 -10.61 -3.63
N LEU A 55 11.54 -11.00 -2.52
CA LEU A 55 12.17 -11.83 -1.49
C LEU A 55 12.50 -13.24 -1.98
N LEU A 56 11.64 -13.83 -2.80
CA LEU A 56 11.87 -15.15 -3.38
C LEU A 56 13.12 -15.14 -4.25
N VAL A 57 13.23 -14.16 -5.16
CA VAL A 57 14.41 -13.98 -6.02
C VAL A 57 15.67 -13.71 -5.19
N ALA A 58 15.60 -12.77 -4.23
CA ALA A 58 16.72 -12.47 -3.34
C ALA A 58 17.16 -13.68 -2.51
N GLY A 59 16.22 -14.52 -2.07
CA GLY A 59 16.47 -15.74 -1.33
C GLY A 59 17.15 -16.81 -2.17
N ILE A 60 16.71 -16.99 -3.42
CA ILE A 60 17.34 -17.90 -4.39
C ILE A 60 18.79 -17.48 -4.67
N HIS A 61 19.04 -16.19 -4.93
CA HIS A 61 20.41 -15.68 -5.16
C HIS A 61 21.29 -15.88 -3.93
N THR A 62 20.80 -15.50 -2.75
CA THR A 62 21.51 -15.69 -1.47
C THR A 62 21.80 -17.16 -1.17
N PHE A 63 20.89 -18.06 -1.56
CA PHE A 63 21.08 -19.50 -1.38
C PHE A 63 22.14 -20.05 -2.36
N ALA A 64 22.12 -19.63 -3.62
CA ALA A 64 23.05 -20.08 -4.65
C ALA A 64 24.49 -19.61 -4.41
N GLU A 65 24.66 -18.37 -3.97
CA GLU A 65 25.99 -17.77 -3.76
C GLU A 65 26.56 -18.00 -2.35
N GLY A 66 25.77 -18.57 -1.43
CA GLY A 66 26.20 -18.86 -0.06
C GLY A 66 26.44 -17.63 0.82
N SER A 67 26.20 -16.41 0.31
CA SER A 67 26.35 -15.14 1.01
C SER A 67 25.20 -14.19 0.64
N ILE A 68 25.00 -13.13 1.43
CA ILE A 68 23.95 -12.14 1.16
C ILE A 68 24.40 -11.21 0.04
N VAL A 69 23.76 -11.32 -1.12
CA VAL A 69 24.18 -10.59 -2.34
C VAL A 69 23.15 -9.57 -2.82
N SER A 70 21.86 -9.80 -2.55
CA SER A 70 20.76 -9.02 -3.14
C SER A 70 20.19 -7.94 -2.21
N PHE A 71 21.03 -7.03 -1.73
CA PHE A 71 20.57 -5.94 -0.83
C PHE A 71 19.45 -5.11 -1.45
N HIS A 72 19.56 -4.76 -2.74
CA HIS A 72 18.61 -3.89 -3.44
C HIS A 72 17.23 -4.52 -3.60
N LEU A 73 17.17 -5.82 -3.93
CA LEU A 73 15.91 -6.55 -4.00
C LEU A 73 15.23 -6.67 -2.63
N ARG A 74 16.01 -6.89 -1.56
CA ARG A 74 15.49 -6.92 -0.19
C ARG A 74 14.97 -5.57 0.24
N ASP A 75 15.67 -4.48 -0.11
CA ASP A 75 15.20 -3.12 0.17
C ASP A 75 13.93 -2.78 -0.60
N ALA A 76 13.84 -3.13 -1.89
CA ALA A 76 12.63 -3.00 -2.69
C ALA A 76 11.46 -3.78 -2.07
N ALA A 77 11.71 -5.02 -1.63
CA ALA A 77 10.71 -5.83 -0.95
C ALA A 77 10.21 -5.19 0.34
N ARG A 78 11.10 -4.63 1.17
CA ARG A 78 10.72 -3.89 2.38
C ARG A 78 9.79 -2.73 2.08
N HIS A 79 10.01 -1.99 0.99
CA HIS A 79 9.13 -0.89 0.60
C HIS A 79 7.81 -1.37 0.00
N ALA A 80 7.83 -2.46 -0.76
CA ALA A 80 6.61 -3.13 -1.22
C ALA A 80 5.74 -3.60 -0.04
N PHE A 81 6.35 -4.13 1.03
CA PHE A 81 5.62 -4.49 2.25
C PHE A 81 5.22 -3.28 3.10
N GLY A 82 6.14 -2.36 3.42
CA GLY A 82 5.86 -1.26 4.33
C GLY A 82 4.90 -0.23 3.74
N VAL A 83 5.23 0.30 2.56
CA VAL A 83 4.43 1.34 1.90
C VAL A 83 3.30 0.73 1.09
N GLY A 84 3.57 -0.36 0.37
CA GLY A 84 2.56 -1.03 -0.45
C GLY A 84 1.54 -1.77 0.40
N LEU A 85 1.95 -2.84 1.06
CA LEU A 85 1.01 -3.69 1.82
C LEU A 85 0.49 -2.98 3.08
N VAL A 86 1.36 -2.71 4.05
CA VAL A 86 0.97 -2.28 5.39
C VAL A 86 0.27 -0.93 5.35
N THR A 87 0.87 0.07 4.69
CA THR A 87 0.31 1.42 4.68
C THR A 87 -1.01 1.49 3.89
N MET A 88 -1.11 0.85 2.72
CA MET A 88 -2.38 0.83 1.99
C MET A 88 -3.46 0.06 2.76
N LEU A 89 -3.13 -1.05 3.43
CA LEU A 89 -4.10 -1.77 4.27
C LEU A 89 -4.59 -0.90 5.43
N ILE A 90 -3.71 -0.20 6.14
CA ILE A 90 -4.11 0.70 7.23
C ILE A 90 -5.07 1.76 6.71
N LEU A 91 -4.72 2.46 5.63
CA LEU A 91 -5.56 3.53 5.08
C LEU A 91 -6.88 3.01 4.51
N GLY A 92 -6.85 1.90 3.79
CA GLY A 92 -8.04 1.26 3.23
C GLY A 92 -8.99 0.78 4.33
N MET A 93 -8.46 0.06 5.32
CA MET A 93 -9.25 -0.47 6.43
C MET A 93 -9.79 0.65 7.32
N ALA A 94 -8.99 1.67 7.65
CA ALA A 94 -9.47 2.81 8.42
C ALA A 94 -10.67 3.49 7.73
N GLN A 95 -10.63 3.66 6.40
CA GLN A 95 -11.76 4.21 5.64
C GLN A 95 -12.99 3.29 5.69
N LEU A 96 -12.81 1.97 5.70
CA LEU A 96 -13.91 0.99 5.72
C LEU A 96 -14.54 0.82 7.11
N ILE A 97 -13.74 0.82 8.18
CA ILE A 97 -14.20 0.41 9.51
C ILE A 97 -14.33 1.58 10.49
N ALA A 98 -13.56 2.66 10.33
CA ALA A 98 -13.55 3.71 11.34
C ALA A 98 -14.93 4.40 11.42
N PRO A 99 -15.49 4.59 12.63
CA PRO A 99 -16.79 5.21 12.82
C PRO A 99 -16.88 6.64 12.28
N VAL A 100 -15.78 7.40 12.39
CA VAL A 100 -15.68 8.79 11.91
C VAL A 100 -15.99 8.94 10.41
N PHE A 101 -15.80 7.87 9.62
CA PHE A 101 -16.12 7.85 8.19
C PHE A 101 -17.49 7.24 7.87
N ALA A 102 -18.24 6.71 8.83
CA ALA A 102 -19.48 5.95 8.61
C ALA A 102 -20.52 6.73 7.79
N MET A 103 -20.76 7.98 8.16
CA MET A 103 -21.74 8.82 7.46
C MET A 103 -21.28 9.19 6.06
N SER A 104 -19.98 9.49 5.90
CA SER A 104 -19.43 9.72 4.57
C SER A 104 -19.66 8.49 3.69
N ARG A 105 -19.40 7.27 4.19
CA ARG A 105 -19.61 6.01 3.44
C ARG A 105 -21.06 5.79 3.03
N ALA A 106 -22.02 6.36 3.75
CA ALA A 106 -23.45 6.26 3.47
C ALA A 106 -23.92 7.19 2.33
N GLU A 107 -23.12 8.18 1.94
CA GLU A 107 -23.46 9.10 0.85
C GLU A 107 -23.42 8.39 -0.52
N ASP A 108 -24.41 8.69 -1.37
CA ASP A 108 -24.54 8.08 -2.70
C ASP A 108 -23.63 8.72 -3.77
N ARG A 109 -22.87 9.76 -3.41
CA ARG A 109 -21.89 10.37 -4.31
C ARG A 109 -20.61 9.54 -4.43
N GLY A 110 -19.97 9.59 -5.60
CA GLY A 110 -18.65 9.02 -5.78
C GLY A 110 -17.56 9.76 -4.98
N PRO A 111 -16.35 9.17 -4.87
CA PRO A 111 -15.23 9.80 -4.20
C PRO A 111 -14.72 11.00 -5.01
N SER A 112 -14.47 12.12 -4.32
CA SER A 112 -13.94 13.36 -4.90
C SER A 112 -12.45 13.21 -5.27
N LEU A 113 -11.91 14.16 -6.05
CA LEU A 113 -10.50 14.11 -6.45
C LEU A 113 -9.53 14.08 -5.24
N PRO A 114 -9.69 14.93 -4.21
CA PRO A 114 -8.86 14.88 -3.00
C PRO A 114 -8.93 13.54 -2.27
N GLU A 115 -10.08 12.85 -2.32
CA GLU A 115 -10.26 11.53 -1.69
C GLU A 115 -9.55 10.40 -2.46
N ARG A 116 -9.30 10.59 -3.76
CA ARG A 116 -8.57 9.64 -4.60
C ARG A 116 -7.07 9.88 -4.58
N LEU A 117 -6.63 11.09 -4.27
CA LEU A 117 -5.23 11.49 -4.37
C LEU A 117 -4.29 10.64 -3.49
N PRO A 118 -4.60 10.32 -2.21
CA PRO A 118 -3.74 9.46 -1.39
C PRO A 118 -3.47 8.09 -2.01
N PHE A 119 -4.46 7.50 -2.68
CA PHE A 119 -4.31 6.21 -3.35
C PHE A 119 -3.23 6.28 -4.43
N TRP A 120 -3.36 7.25 -5.34
CA TRP A 120 -2.44 7.38 -6.47
C TRP A 120 -1.04 7.81 -6.03
N LEU A 121 -0.93 8.64 -5.00
CA LEU A 121 0.36 9.00 -4.41
C LEU A 121 1.07 7.77 -3.83
N LEU A 122 0.36 6.87 -3.14
CA LEU A 122 0.95 5.64 -2.62
C LEU A 122 1.31 4.65 -3.73
N ILE A 123 0.47 4.51 -4.76
CA ILE A 123 0.81 3.68 -5.93
C ILE A 123 2.11 4.19 -6.58
N GLY A 124 2.19 5.50 -6.84
CA GLY A 124 3.39 6.12 -7.39
C GLY A 124 4.61 5.92 -6.49
N ALA A 125 4.47 6.12 -5.17
CA ALA A 125 5.55 5.90 -4.21
C ALA A 125 6.08 4.45 -4.23
N VAL A 126 5.18 3.46 -4.27
CA VAL A 126 5.57 2.04 -4.33
C VAL A 126 6.24 1.71 -5.65
N VAL A 127 5.68 2.14 -6.78
CA VAL A 127 6.24 1.90 -8.12
C VAL A 127 7.65 2.50 -8.22
N LEU A 128 7.84 3.75 -7.78
CA LEU A 128 9.14 4.40 -7.82
C LEU A 128 10.15 3.71 -6.88
N ARG A 129 9.75 3.33 -5.65
CA ARG A 129 10.66 2.64 -4.72
C ARG A 129 11.06 1.25 -5.18
N VAL A 130 10.09 0.45 -5.61
CA VAL A 130 10.35 -0.90 -6.11
C VAL A 130 11.13 -0.84 -7.41
N GLY A 131 10.72 0.03 -8.34
CA GLY A 131 11.40 0.24 -9.61
C GLY A 131 12.86 0.65 -9.43
N ALA A 132 13.14 1.64 -8.58
CA ALA A 132 14.51 2.08 -8.27
C ALA A 132 15.38 0.94 -7.71
N GLY A 133 14.81 0.05 -6.90
CA GLY A 133 15.54 -1.12 -6.40
C GLY A 133 15.84 -2.18 -7.46
N ILE A 134 14.96 -2.34 -8.47
CA ILE A 134 15.15 -3.28 -9.58
C ILE A 134 16.20 -2.77 -10.57
N VAL A 135 16.16 -1.49 -10.94
CA VAL A 135 17.05 -0.93 -11.98
C VAL A 135 18.38 -0.41 -11.45
N ARG A 136 18.65 -0.60 -10.14
CA ARG A 136 19.78 0.03 -9.44
C ARG A 136 21.14 -0.22 -10.10
N GLU A 137 21.39 -1.42 -10.59
CA GLU A 137 22.69 -1.80 -11.18
C GLU A 137 22.96 -1.13 -12.53
N THR A 138 21.92 -0.58 -13.18
CA THR A 138 22.01 -0.02 -14.55
C THR A 138 21.77 1.49 -14.61
N SER A 139 21.48 2.12 -13.46
CA SER A 139 21.06 3.53 -13.40
C SER A 139 22.09 4.41 -12.70
N ASP A 140 22.08 5.69 -13.06
CA ASP A 140 22.85 6.72 -12.37
C ASP A 140 22.43 6.84 -10.89
N MET A 141 23.40 6.90 -9.98
CA MET A 141 23.16 7.01 -8.55
C MET A 141 22.42 8.29 -8.18
N ASP A 142 22.71 9.41 -8.84
CA ASP A 142 22.03 10.67 -8.53
C ASP A 142 20.55 10.57 -8.90
N LEU A 143 20.23 10.02 -10.08
CA LEU A 143 18.86 9.79 -10.50
C LEU A 143 18.11 8.86 -9.52
N LEU A 144 18.77 7.81 -9.04
CA LEU A 144 18.18 6.90 -8.04
C LEU A 144 17.89 7.62 -6.72
N HIS A 145 18.79 8.46 -6.22
CA HIS A 145 18.56 9.23 -4.99
C HIS A 145 17.35 10.17 -5.13
N HIS A 146 17.25 10.91 -6.24
CA HIS A 146 16.10 11.77 -6.50
C HIS A 146 14.79 10.98 -6.61
N THR A 147 14.83 9.81 -7.27
CA THR A 147 13.67 8.92 -7.40
C THR A 147 13.19 8.39 -6.04
N ILE A 148 14.13 7.94 -5.20
CA ILE A 148 13.89 7.44 -3.84
C ILE A 148 13.33 8.54 -2.93
N ALA A 149 13.85 9.77 -3.04
CA ALA A 149 13.38 10.94 -2.31
C ALA A 149 11.97 11.34 -2.73
N LEU A 150 11.71 11.45 -4.04
CA LEU A 150 10.39 11.75 -4.59
C LEU A 150 9.34 10.74 -4.12
N ALA A 151 9.67 9.45 -4.18
CA ALA A 151 8.79 8.39 -3.72
C ALA A 151 8.46 8.53 -2.22
N GLY A 152 9.45 8.89 -1.40
CA GLY A 152 9.26 9.19 0.02
C GLY A 152 8.32 10.39 0.24
N THR A 153 8.54 11.48 -0.48
CA THR A 153 7.69 12.68 -0.43
C THR A 153 6.25 12.37 -0.83
N MET A 154 6.04 11.56 -1.87
CA MET A 154 4.70 11.12 -2.28
C MET A 154 3.99 10.33 -1.19
N ALA A 155 4.69 9.37 -0.55
CA ALA A 155 4.13 8.60 0.55
C ALA A 155 3.75 9.48 1.74
N TRP A 156 4.63 10.41 2.15
CA TRP A 156 4.36 11.36 3.23
C TRP A 156 3.19 12.29 2.91
N LEU A 157 3.10 12.80 1.69
CA LEU A 157 1.97 13.63 1.26
C LEU A 157 0.66 12.84 1.30
N ALA A 158 0.66 11.57 0.88
CA ALA A 158 -0.52 10.72 0.99
C ALA A 158 -0.99 10.55 2.44
N LEU A 159 -0.05 10.30 3.37
CA LEU A 159 -0.33 10.20 4.80
C LEU A 159 -0.87 11.51 5.38
N LEU A 160 -0.29 12.65 4.99
CA LEU A 160 -0.75 13.97 5.42
C LEU A 160 -2.18 14.24 4.95
N LEU A 161 -2.49 13.98 3.67
CA LEU A 161 -3.83 14.14 3.13
C LEU A 161 -4.84 13.22 3.83
N PHE A 162 -4.45 11.98 4.14
CA PHE A 162 -5.28 11.08 4.92
C PHE A 162 -5.53 11.59 6.35
N ALA A 163 -4.49 12.09 7.03
CA ALA A 163 -4.62 12.66 8.36
C ALA A 163 -5.54 13.89 8.38
N ILE A 164 -5.45 14.76 7.36
CA ILE A 164 -6.36 15.88 7.17
C ILE A 164 -7.81 15.38 7.00
N ALA A 165 -8.03 14.34 6.19
CA ALA A 165 -9.36 13.76 6.00
C ALA A 165 -9.94 13.20 7.31
N VAL A 166 -9.13 12.53 8.13
CA VAL A 166 -9.52 12.08 9.47
C VAL A 166 -9.89 13.26 10.37
N ALA A 167 -9.05 14.29 10.43
CA ALA A 167 -9.31 15.46 11.26
C ALA A 167 -10.59 16.20 10.84
N GLN A 168 -10.84 16.32 9.54
CA GLN A 168 -12.08 16.88 9.01
C GLN A 168 -13.31 16.02 9.35
N ALA A 169 -13.18 14.69 9.26
CA ALA A 169 -14.25 13.77 9.61
C ALA A 169 -14.62 13.87 11.10
N ILE A 170 -13.62 13.88 11.99
CA ILE A 170 -13.82 14.05 13.44
C ILE A 170 -14.49 15.40 13.74
N ARG A 171 -14.03 16.50 13.13
CA ARG A 171 -14.63 17.83 13.35
C ARG A 171 -16.09 17.91 12.95
N ARG A 172 -16.51 17.13 11.95
CA ARG A 172 -17.91 17.08 11.48
C ARG A 172 -18.78 16.14 12.30
N GLU A 173 -18.20 15.24 13.10
CA GLU A 173 -18.93 14.22 13.85
C GLU A 173 -20.00 14.78 14.82
N PRO A 174 -19.76 15.87 15.59
CA PRO A 174 -20.77 16.39 16.51
C PRO A 174 -22.00 16.94 15.78
N GLN A 175 -21.79 17.70 14.70
CA GLN A 175 -22.86 18.21 13.84
C GLN A 175 -23.65 17.05 13.23
N MET A 176 -22.94 16.01 12.79
CA MET A 176 -23.52 14.81 12.20
C MET A 176 -24.39 14.03 13.18
N LYS A 177 -23.95 13.87 14.44
CA LYS A 177 -24.72 13.23 15.51
C LYS A 177 -25.99 14.02 15.85
N ALA A 178 -25.90 15.35 15.86
CA ALA A 178 -27.06 16.21 16.08
C ALA A 178 -28.12 16.07 14.96
N LEU A 179 -27.70 15.93 13.70
CA LEU A 179 -28.61 15.71 12.57
C LEU A 179 -29.31 14.34 12.58
N LEU A 180 -28.74 13.33 13.23
CA LEU A 180 -29.35 12.00 13.36
C LEU A 180 -30.25 11.85 14.59
N ALA A 181 -30.15 12.78 15.54
CA ALA A 181 -30.90 12.78 16.80
C ALA A 181 -32.19 13.61 16.73
N GLY A 182 -32.39 14.39 15.67
CA GLY A 182 -33.62 15.13 15.37
C GLY A 182 -34.38 14.48 14.23
#